data_AF-A0A5Q4DZM2-F1
#
_entry.id   AF-A0A5Q4DZM2-F1
#
_cell.length_a   1.000
_cell.length_b   1.000
_cell.length_c   1.000
_cell.angle_alpha   90.00
_cell.angle_beta   90.00
_cell.angle_gamma   90.00
#
_symmetry.space_group_name_H-M   'P 1'
#
loop_
_entity.id
_entity.type
_entity.pdbx_description
1 polymer ?
#
loop_
_entity_poly.entity_id
_entity_poly.type
_entity_poly.pdbx_seq_one_letter_code
_entity_poly.pdbx_strand_id
1 'polypeptide(L)'
;MGDLLAYAASLNLPQRQIDRAAEYIQDRFAFAPNATTRRALNANQQQWEAAIRQETGIADLAPAQNSTSFTTVFRQRVCLSDAPGEISIGALSNPDGSWRGEPTLLRSSGYGALDRKALREIQAHRFEPADGIRAHVLTVNTSVSHGTQPCMNPNPQS
;
A
#
# COMPACT_ATOMS: atom_id res chain seq x y z
N MET A 1 22.42 -9.09 11.22
CA MET A 1 21.74 -8.52 10.03
C MET A 1 22.66 -8.77 8.84
N GLY A 2 22.14 -9.25 7.71
CA GLY A 2 22.96 -9.49 6.51
C GLY A 2 23.04 -8.24 5.62
N ASP A 3 24.05 -8.13 4.78
CA ASP A 3 24.13 -7.09 3.75
C ASP A 3 23.68 -7.67 2.40
N LEU A 4 22.65 -7.05 1.81
CA LEU A 4 22.06 -7.50 0.55
C LEU A 4 23.01 -7.32 -0.63
N LEU A 5 23.80 -6.24 -0.63
CA LEU A 5 24.75 -5.93 -1.70
C LEU A 5 26.00 -6.79 -1.59
N ALA A 6 26.52 -7.03 -0.38
CA ALA A 6 27.60 -7.99 -0.18
C ALA A 6 27.18 -9.41 -0.59
N TYR A 7 25.94 -9.81 -0.29
CA TYR A 7 25.40 -11.09 -0.77
C TYR A 7 25.34 -11.14 -2.30
N ALA A 8 24.83 -10.09 -2.97
CA ALA A 8 24.81 -10.03 -4.42
C ALA A 8 26.22 -10.09 -5.04
N ALA A 9 27.20 -9.41 -4.44
CA ALA A 9 28.60 -9.46 -4.86
C ALA A 9 29.20 -10.88 -4.71
N SER A 10 28.83 -11.62 -3.66
CA SER A 10 29.28 -13.01 -3.45
C SER A 10 28.79 -13.99 -4.52
N LEU A 11 27.75 -13.62 -5.28
CA LEU A 11 27.24 -14.40 -6.42
C LEU A 11 28.05 -14.16 -7.71
N ASN A 12 29.16 -13.42 -7.65
CA ASN A 12 30.01 -13.06 -8.80
C ASN A 12 29.23 -12.36 -9.93
N LEU A 13 28.23 -11.55 -9.58
CA LEU A 13 27.49 -10.76 -10.56
C LEU A 13 28.33 -9.58 -11.07
N PRO A 14 28.19 -9.17 -12.35
CA PRO A 14 28.81 -7.96 -12.85
C PRO A 14 28.41 -6.73 -12.02
N GLN A 15 29.36 -5.83 -11.73
CA GLN A 15 29.13 -4.65 -10.89
C GLN A 15 27.90 -3.83 -11.33
N ARG A 16 27.73 -3.61 -12.63
CA ARG A 16 26.56 -2.91 -13.19
C ARG A 16 25.21 -3.55 -12.81
N GLN A 17 25.15 -4.87 -12.64
CA GLN A 17 23.94 -5.56 -12.20
C GLN A 17 23.69 -5.37 -10.71
N ILE A 18 24.76 -5.34 -9.92
CA ILE A 18 24.70 -5.05 -8.47
C ILE A 18 24.20 -3.61 -8.27
N ASP A 19 24.76 -2.65 -8.99
CA ASP A 19 24.37 -1.24 -8.91
C ASP A 19 22.89 -1.05 -9.29
N ARG A 20 22.45 -1.68 -10.39
CA ARG A 20 21.05 -1.63 -10.84
C ARG A 20 20.10 -2.27 -9.84
N ALA A 21 20.52 -3.36 -9.18
CA ALA A 21 19.74 -3.99 -8.14
C ALA A 21 19.62 -3.06 -6.91
N ALA A 22 20.72 -2.39 -6.52
CA ALA A 22 20.73 -1.42 -5.43
C ALA A 22 19.75 -0.27 -5.69
N GLU A 23 19.84 0.36 -6.85
CA GLU A 23 18.95 1.45 -7.28
C GLU A 23 17.48 1.00 -7.27
N TYR A 24 17.19 -0.16 -7.87
CA TYR A 24 15.84 -0.71 -7.87
C TYR A 24 15.29 -0.98 -6.45
N ILE A 25 16.13 -1.46 -5.53
CA ILE A 25 15.71 -1.72 -4.14
C ILE A 25 15.48 -0.41 -3.40
N GLN A 26 16.37 0.57 -3.55
CA GLN A 26 16.24 1.89 -2.94
C GLN A 26 14.95 2.58 -3.42
N ASP A 27 14.70 2.64 -4.73
CA ASP A 27 13.49 3.24 -5.28
C ASP A 27 12.22 2.52 -4.81
N ARG A 28 12.27 1.19 -4.74
CA ARG A 28 11.09 0.39 -4.38
C ARG A 28 10.73 0.48 -2.89
N PHE A 29 11.72 0.67 -2.02
CA PHE A 29 11.55 0.71 -0.56
C PHE A 29 11.94 2.04 0.07
N ALA A 30 11.97 3.12 -0.72
CA ALA A 30 12.10 4.48 -0.20
C ALA A 30 10.90 4.81 0.70
N PHE A 31 11.19 5.28 1.92
CA PHE A 31 10.17 5.63 2.90
C PHE A 31 9.70 7.09 2.72
N ALA A 32 8.38 7.29 2.67
CA ALA A 32 7.73 8.59 2.53
C ALA A 32 6.86 8.91 3.77
N PRO A 33 7.40 9.60 4.78
CA PRO A 33 6.72 9.80 6.07
C PRO A 33 5.52 10.75 6.00
N ASN A 34 5.52 11.71 5.09
CA ASN A 34 4.41 12.67 4.94
C ASN A 34 3.10 11.98 4.51
N ALA A 35 3.19 10.88 3.75
CA ALA A 35 2.05 10.13 3.23
C ALA A 35 1.41 9.18 4.25
N THR A 36 2.05 8.94 5.41
CA THR A 36 1.55 8.05 6.47
C THR A 36 0.67 8.76 7.50
N THR A 37 0.55 10.08 7.40
CA THR A 37 -0.05 10.91 8.44
C THR A 37 -1.58 10.91 8.41
N ARG A 38 -2.22 11.15 9.56
CA ARG A 38 -3.66 11.41 9.64
C ARG A 38 -4.07 12.66 8.86
N ARG A 39 -3.17 13.64 8.75
CA ARG A 39 -3.39 14.83 7.92
C ARG A 39 -3.50 14.47 6.43
N ALA A 40 -2.63 13.58 5.93
CA ALA A 40 -2.70 13.09 4.56
C ALA A 40 -4.01 12.33 4.31
N LEU A 41 -4.41 11.44 5.23
CA LEU A 41 -5.70 10.75 5.17
C LEU A 41 -6.87 11.73 5.03
N ASN A 42 -6.97 12.69 5.95
CA ASN A 42 -8.09 13.64 5.97
C ASN A 42 -8.15 14.47 4.68
N ALA A 43 -7.00 14.96 4.20
CA ALA A 43 -6.94 15.76 2.97
C ALA A 43 -7.34 14.94 1.74
N ASN A 44 -6.79 13.72 1.61
CA ASN A 44 -7.08 12.84 0.47
C ASN A 44 -8.52 12.33 0.50
N GLN A 45 -9.06 12.02 1.68
CA GLN A 45 -10.45 11.59 1.81
C GLN A 45 -11.43 12.70 1.41
N GLN A 46 -11.18 13.96 1.82
CA GLN A 46 -12.03 15.09 1.41
C GLN A 46 -12.03 15.28 -0.12
N GLN A 47 -10.85 15.18 -0.74
CA GLN A 47 -10.72 15.26 -2.21
C GLN A 47 -11.44 14.11 -2.91
N TRP A 48 -11.27 12.89 -2.40
CA TRP A 48 -11.91 11.70 -2.94
C TRP A 48 -13.44 11.76 -2.81
N GLU A 49 -13.97 12.18 -1.66
CA GLU A 49 -15.41 12.35 -1.44
C GLU A 49 -16.04 13.36 -2.41
N ALA A 50 -15.34 14.47 -2.67
CA ALA A 50 -15.80 15.45 -3.66
C ALA A 50 -15.83 14.84 -5.07
N ALA A 51 -14.79 14.09 -5.45
CA ALA A 51 -14.69 13.45 -6.75
C ALA A 51 -15.79 12.40 -6.98
N ILE A 52 -16.04 11.52 -6.00
CA ILE A 52 -17.07 10.47 -6.15
C ILE A 52 -18.49 11.04 -6.20
N ARG A 53 -18.78 12.14 -5.50
CA ARG A 53 -20.10 12.81 -5.59
C ARG A 53 -20.31 13.42 -6.97
N GLN A 54 -19.26 14.01 -7.54
CA GLN A 54 -19.29 14.53 -8.90
C GLN A 54 -19.46 13.42 -9.95
N GLU A 55 -18.74 12.30 -9.78
CA GLU A 55 -18.79 11.16 -10.71
C GLU A 55 -20.13 10.41 -10.66
N THR A 56 -20.69 10.23 -9.46
CA THR A 56 -21.92 9.44 -9.25
C THR A 56 -23.19 10.28 -9.35
N GLY A 57 -23.12 11.60 -9.15
CA GLY A 57 -24.28 12.48 -9.01
C GLY A 57 -25.04 12.32 -7.70
N ILE A 58 -24.54 11.54 -6.74
CA ILE A 58 -25.18 11.29 -5.44
C ILE A 58 -24.61 12.25 -4.40
N ALA A 59 -25.34 13.32 -4.09
CA ALA A 59 -24.86 14.39 -3.21
C ALA A 59 -24.52 13.91 -1.78
N ASP A 60 -25.30 12.98 -1.25
CA ASP A 60 -25.15 12.46 0.13
C ASP A 60 -24.30 11.18 0.19
N LEU A 61 -23.55 10.87 -0.88
CA LEU A 61 -22.64 9.74 -0.85
C LEU A 61 -21.51 10.05 0.14
N ALA A 62 -21.55 9.35 1.27
CA ALA A 62 -20.56 9.42 2.34
C ALA A 62 -20.02 8.01 2.61
N PRO A 63 -18.71 7.86 2.81
CA PRO A 63 -18.12 6.57 3.11
C PRO A 63 -18.60 6.03 4.44
N ALA A 64 -18.89 4.73 4.48
CA ALA A 64 -19.12 4.04 5.74
C ALA A 64 -17.84 4.09 6.60
N GLN A 65 -17.94 4.56 7.84
CA GLN A 65 -16.81 4.55 8.77
C GLN A 65 -16.47 3.10 9.15
N ASN A 66 -15.24 2.67 8.85
CA ASN A 66 -14.63 1.40 9.26
C ASN A 66 -15.30 0.10 8.76
N SER A 67 -15.80 0.02 7.53
CA SER A 67 -16.58 -1.18 7.15
C SER A 67 -15.76 -2.47 7.00
N THR A 68 -14.46 -2.39 6.67
CA THR A 68 -13.65 -3.61 6.45
C THR A 68 -12.17 -3.39 6.74
N SER A 69 -11.59 -4.30 7.54
CA SER A 69 -10.14 -4.37 7.76
C SER A 69 -9.55 -5.57 7.03
N PHE A 70 -8.45 -5.34 6.32
CA PHE A 70 -7.68 -6.37 5.64
C PHE A 70 -6.30 -6.49 6.29
N THR A 71 -5.73 -7.68 6.18
CA THR A 71 -4.35 -7.94 6.58
C THR A 71 -3.59 -8.50 5.39
N THR A 72 -2.42 -7.94 5.12
CA THR A 72 -1.52 -8.45 4.07
C THR A 72 -0.13 -8.69 4.62
N VAL A 73 0.52 -9.73 4.10
CA VAL A 73 1.91 -10.08 4.42
C VAL A 73 2.76 -9.89 3.17
N PHE A 74 3.65 -8.90 3.21
CA PHE A 74 4.63 -8.67 2.17
C PHE A 74 5.90 -9.48 2.47
N ARG A 75 6.07 -10.59 1.74
CA ARG A 75 7.27 -11.44 1.86
C ARG A 75 8.44 -10.82 1.12
N GLN A 76 9.47 -10.40 1.87
CA GLN A 76 10.66 -9.81 1.28
C GLN A 76 11.82 -9.78 2.28
N ARG A 77 13.06 -9.71 1.81
CA ARG A 77 14.25 -9.82 2.66
C ARG A 77 14.96 -8.51 2.99
N VAL A 78 14.66 -7.39 2.35
CA VAL A 78 15.16 -6.04 2.65
C VAL A 78 14.77 -5.60 4.07
N CYS A 79 15.64 -4.92 4.81
CA CYS A 79 15.23 -4.26 6.04
C CYS A 79 14.52 -2.94 5.71
N LEU A 80 13.35 -2.70 6.31
CA LEU A 80 12.69 -1.40 6.20
C LEU A 80 13.33 -0.43 7.20
N SER A 81 13.46 0.86 6.82
CA SER A 81 14.01 1.89 7.72
C SER A 81 13.10 2.15 8.91
N ASP A 82 11.80 2.15 8.62
CA ASP A 82 10.71 2.44 9.56
C ASP A 82 9.61 1.38 9.46
N ALA A 83 8.85 1.21 10.55
CA ALA A 83 7.68 0.34 10.53
C ALA A 83 6.64 0.89 9.54
N PRO A 84 6.05 0.03 8.67
CA PRO A 84 4.97 0.45 7.80
C PRO A 84 3.79 1.02 8.59
N GLY A 85 3.28 2.15 8.14
CA GLY A 85 1.99 2.66 8.60
C GLY A 85 0.84 1.79 8.11
N GLU A 86 -0.33 1.94 8.75
CA GLU A 86 -1.57 1.38 8.23
C GLU A 86 -1.99 2.14 6.96
N ILE A 87 -2.53 1.40 5.98
CA ILE A 87 -2.96 1.91 4.69
C ILE A 87 -4.47 2.16 4.75
N SER A 88 -4.92 3.28 4.18
CA SER A 88 -6.35 3.59 4.03
C SER A 88 -6.69 3.74 2.55
N ILE A 89 -7.79 3.12 2.11
CA ILE A 89 -8.17 3.02 0.70
C ILE A 89 -9.64 3.41 0.55
N GLY A 90 -9.93 4.35 -0.34
CA GLY A 90 -11.28 4.72 -0.77
C GLY A 90 -11.76 3.76 -1.86
N ALA A 91 -12.97 3.24 -1.71
CA ALA A 91 -13.57 2.29 -2.63
C ALA A 91 -15.04 2.62 -2.89
N LEU A 92 -15.50 2.36 -4.11
CA LEU A 92 -16.91 2.38 -4.46
C LEU A 92 -17.37 0.98 -4.84
N SER A 93 -18.60 0.65 -4.47
CA SER A 93 -19.26 -0.60 -4.87
C SER A 93 -20.61 -0.32 -5.52
N ASN A 94 -20.95 -1.15 -6.51
CA ASN A 94 -22.28 -1.18 -7.12
C ASN A 94 -23.27 -1.93 -6.19
N PRO A 95 -24.59 -1.83 -6.43
CA PRO A 95 -25.61 -2.50 -5.61
C PRO A 95 -25.41 -4.03 -5.50
N ASP A 96 -24.81 -4.65 -6.52
CA ASP A 96 -24.53 -6.08 -6.54
C ASP A 96 -23.27 -6.47 -5.73
N GLY A 97 -22.59 -5.50 -5.13
CA GLY A 97 -21.35 -5.67 -4.37
C GLY A 97 -20.08 -5.71 -5.23
N SER A 98 -20.17 -5.53 -6.54
CA SER A 98 -18.99 -5.43 -7.42
C SER A 98 -18.28 -4.08 -7.27
N TRP A 99 -17.00 -4.04 -7.60
CA TRP A 99 -16.23 -2.79 -7.66
C TRP A 99 -16.80 -1.81 -8.67
N ARG A 100 -16.81 -0.53 -8.29
CA ARG A 100 -17.08 0.58 -9.20
C ARG A 100 -15.82 1.43 -9.33
N GLY A 101 -15.18 1.37 -10.51
CA GLY A 101 -13.91 2.05 -10.75
C GLY A 101 -12.75 1.44 -9.96
N GLU A 102 -11.61 2.15 -9.95
CA GLU A 102 -10.41 1.72 -9.24
C GLU A 102 -10.38 2.23 -7.79
N PRO A 103 -9.84 1.44 -6.85
CA PRO A 103 -9.62 1.91 -5.49
C PRO A 103 -8.60 3.05 -5.43
N THR A 104 -8.85 4.03 -4.57
CA THR A 104 -8.00 5.22 -4.39
C THR A 104 -7.20 5.11 -3.10
N LEU A 105 -5.88 5.31 -3.15
CA LEU A 105 -5.04 5.37 -1.95
C LEU A 105 -5.28 6.68 -1.19
N LEU A 106 -5.80 6.58 0.05
CA LEU A 106 -6.06 7.74 0.91
C LEU A 106 -4.95 7.95 1.94
N ARG A 107 -4.36 6.88 2.46
CA ARG A 107 -3.18 6.93 3.34
C ARG A 107 -2.21 5.82 2.97
N SER A 108 -0.93 6.17 2.85
CA SER A 108 0.14 5.24 2.50
C SER A 108 0.70 4.55 3.75
N SER A 109 1.24 3.35 3.56
CA SER A 109 2.12 2.70 4.55
C SER A 109 3.47 3.41 4.71
N GLY A 110 3.78 4.35 3.83
CA GLY A 110 5.07 4.99 3.67
C GLY A 110 5.95 4.28 2.65
N TYR A 111 5.54 3.10 2.16
CA TYR A 111 6.27 2.33 1.16
C TYR A 111 5.38 2.01 -0.04
N GLY A 112 5.68 2.60 -1.20
CA GLY A 112 4.86 2.40 -2.41
C GLY A 112 4.77 0.94 -2.86
N ALA A 113 5.78 0.11 -2.56
CA ALA A 113 5.73 -1.32 -2.87
C ALA A 113 4.66 -2.07 -2.05
N LEU A 114 4.48 -1.70 -0.78
CA LEU A 114 3.47 -2.27 0.11
C LEU A 114 2.09 -1.78 -0.30
N ASP A 115 1.94 -0.48 -0.57
CA ASP A 115 0.68 0.11 -1.02
C ASP A 115 0.16 -0.55 -2.31
N ARG A 116 1.04 -0.73 -3.31
CA ARG A 116 0.68 -1.41 -4.56
C ARG A 116 0.29 -2.87 -4.35
N LYS A 117 0.89 -3.56 -3.36
CA LYS A 117 0.46 -4.94 -3.03
C LYS A 117 -0.92 -4.92 -2.40
N ALA A 118 -1.14 -4.07 -1.41
CA ALA A 118 -2.43 -3.93 -0.75
C ALA A 118 -3.55 -3.65 -1.76
N LEU A 119 -3.35 -2.67 -2.65
CA LEU A 119 -4.31 -2.33 -3.72
C LEU A 119 -4.65 -3.53 -4.60
N ARG A 120 -3.66 -4.33 -5.03
CA ARG A 120 -3.91 -5.52 -5.85
C ARG A 120 -4.67 -6.61 -5.10
N GLU A 121 -4.40 -6.79 -3.81
CA GLU A 121 -5.05 -7.84 -3.03
C GLU A 121 -6.50 -7.50 -2.70
N ILE A 122 -6.80 -6.23 -2.40
CA ILE A 122 -8.18 -5.82 -2.15
C ILE A 122 -9.05 -5.91 -3.40
N GLN A 123 -8.48 -5.78 -4.61
CA GLN A 123 -9.26 -5.88 -5.85
C GLN A 123 -9.92 -7.25 -6.06
N ALA A 124 -9.46 -8.30 -5.36
CA ALA A 124 -10.12 -9.61 -5.36
C ALA A 124 -11.34 -9.69 -4.44
N HIS A 125 -11.57 -8.69 -3.57
CA HIS A 125 -12.70 -8.64 -2.66
C HIS A 125 -14.01 -8.33 -3.41
N ARG A 126 -15.13 -8.85 -2.90
CA ARG A 126 -16.48 -8.44 -3.28
C ARG A 126 -17.20 -7.96 -2.03
N PHE A 127 -17.90 -6.83 -2.15
CA PHE A 127 -18.69 -6.27 -1.07
C PHE A 127 -20.02 -7.00 -0.92
N GLU A 128 -20.62 -6.90 0.25
CA GLU A 128 -22.01 -7.34 0.43
C GLU A 128 -22.94 -6.49 -0.45
N PRO A 129 -23.93 -7.11 -1.12
CA PRO A 129 -24.95 -6.37 -1.86
C PRO A 129 -25.68 -5.38 -0.95
N ALA A 130 -26.05 -4.23 -1.50
CA ALA A 130 -26.74 -3.18 -0.76
C ALA A 130 -27.68 -2.39 -1.66
N ASP A 131 -28.60 -1.66 -1.03
CA ASP A 131 -29.43 -0.70 -1.75
C ASP A 131 -28.55 0.45 -2.25
N GLY A 132 -28.35 0.51 -3.56
CA GLY A 132 -27.60 1.58 -4.22
C GLY A 132 -26.09 1.45 -4.18
N ILE A 133 -25.42 2.45 -4.75
CA ILE A 133 -23.96 2.57 -4.74
C ILE A 133 -23.49 2.90 -3.32
N ARG A 134 -22.40 2.27 -2.86
CA ARG A 134 -21.80 2.54 -1.56
C ARG A 134 -20.37 3.01 -1.69
N ALA A 135 -19.99 3.90 -0.77
CA ALA A 135 -18.62 4.35 -0.59
C ALA A 135 -18.04 3.71 0.68
N HIS A 136 -16.78 3.31 0.62
CA HIS A 136 -16.08 2.64 1.70
C HIS A 136 -14.71 3.27 1.93
N VAL A 137 -14.31 3.36 3.20
CA VAL A 137 -12.91 3.53 3.58
C VAL A 137 -12.43 2.23 4.19
N LEU A 138 -11.55 1.55 3.46
CA LEU A 138 -10.96 0.27 3.83
C LEU A 138 -9.63 0.51 4.52
N THR A 139 -9.36 -0.29 5.54
CA THR A 139 -8.10 -0.24 6.28
C THR A 139 -7.31 -1.50 5.99
N VAL A 140 -6.04 -1.37 5.61
CA VAL A 140 -5.14 -2.50 5.37
C VAL A 140 -3.94 -2.44 6.31
N ASN A 141 -3.86 -3.42 7.19
CA ASN A 141 -2.70 -3.66 8.03
C ASN A 141 -1.67 -4.46 7.25
N THR A 142 -0.49 -3.87 7.03
CA THR A 142 0.59 -4.53 6.30
C THR A 142 1.68 -4.94 7.26
N SER A 143 2.05 -6.22 7.20
CA SER A 143 3.24 -6.73 7.85
C SER A 143 4.26 -7.20 6.83
N VAL A 144 5.53 -7.19 7.21
CA VAL A 144 6.62 -7.70 6.40
C VAL A 144 7.10 -9.01 6.99
N SER A 145 7.23 -10.04 6.15
CA SER A 145 7.80 -11.33 6.55
C SER A 145 9.12 -11.57 5.83
N HIS A 146 10.17 -11.83 6.60
CA HIS A 146 11.51 -12.15 6.10
C HIS A 146 11.76 -13.67 5.94
N GLY A 147 10.75 -14.49 6.23
CA GLY A 147 10.89 -15.94 6.28
C GLY A 147 11.72 -16.40 7.48
N THR A 148 12.47 -17.48 7.31
CA THR A 148 13.37 -18.03 8.35
C THR A 148 14.71 -17.31 8.44
N GLN A 149 14.96 -16.36 7.53
CA GLN A 149 16.21 -15.64 7.44
C GLN A 149 16.04 -14.22 7.99
N PRO A 150 17.08 -13.62 8.59
CA PRO A 150 17.04 -12.22 8.95
C PRO A 150 16.87 -11.35 7.70
N CYS A 151 16.34 -10.14 7.89
CA CYS A 151 16.36 -9.14 6.84
C CYS A 151 17.81 -8.74 6.50
N MET A 152 17.97 -8.22 5.31
CA MET A 152 19.19 -7.80 4.67
C MET A 152 19.13 -6.29 4.44
N ASN A 153 20.13 -5.56 4.94
CA ASN A 153 20.21 -4.14 4.75
C ASN A 153 20.56 -3.85 3.28
N PRO A 154 19.76 -3.04 2.55
CA PRO A 154 20.09 -2.64 1.18
C PRO A 154 21.16 -1.54 1.12
N ASN A 155 21.44 -0.84 2.22
CA ASN A 155 22.45 0.21 2.32
C ASN A 155 23.44 -0.08 3.46
N PRO A 156 24.52 -0.82 3.20
CA PRO A 156 25.49 -1.19 4.23
C PRO A 156 26.33 -0.03 4.78
N GLN A 157 26.26 1.16 4.17
CA GLN A 157 27.03 2.35 4.59
C GLN A 157 26.19 3.40 5.33
N SER A 158 24.98 3.05 5.78
CA SER A 158 24.13 3.93 6.62
C SER A 158 24.44 3.72 8.10
#